data_AF-A0A2P4XBA1-F1
#
_entry.id   AF-A0A2P4XBA1-F1
#
_cell.length_a   1.000
_cell.length_b   1.000
_cell.length_c   1.000
_cell.angle_alpha   90.00
_cell.angle_beta   90.00
_cell.angle_gamma   90.00
#
_symmetry.space_group_name_H-M   'P 1'
#
loop_
_entity.id
_entity.type
_entity.pdbx_description
1 polymer ?
#
loop_
_entity_poly.entity_id
_entity_poly.type
_entity_poly.pdbx_seq_one_letter_code
_entity_poly.pdbx_strand_id
1 'polypeptide(L)'
;MLGSPSHNYNAMRSRGDSHDIPNQDYIPQTQAREIYRHPSEAQPQTISDRGGFSYSIRPTETDPSSPSRETFAYSSANDSGSGSGVAAAPLALARPSMLDRNIEAVSEPASTGFAAKTQHYKGRYRRWPGVVLLLAIIIGGALAITFAAIHKHTTSTARNEAYAKRKASASAITGGASGSGSDLVSDDGEVGNPKSYPDMGCELPDYQSKDGHIYAVSSNGTEVAVDIKGINWFGMETGTAIPLGLWDNSQNGTTAYQIAYFLEKNKFNAVRLPLCINWILKNQVPESTLINTAENRAISIKNYMSLLKSLIKALAYRQIGVLISLHTLTSTVSGGLWYNDNITQSDFLDAVDTLTGDLCSKTYWNVIGLDLKNEPYEGTWGDGEDTDWREGAQTIGNRMLKGCSNWMGFVEGIYASHTLTIDDAEYSFYDWYGSGLQKANEYPVEFTTENKVVYAPHYYTPAVYPQSYLFGGGTSDENGALADYVELSNSSLKSRISATMDEMFGFIADNKSAALLLGEFGGLYATDLNPELTTKRCTDYSIELMVENGWSGGFVWSLNPESAYQYNPADTYGSFTEGVLEDDWLTANSEFLEGLAAMNDLEHLRMMPCFEVEDSDSGSSGSD
;
A
#
# COMPACT_ATOMS: atom_id res chain seq x y z
N MET A 1 -7.02 7.99 21.88
CA MET A 1 -6.43 6.73 22.36
C MET A 1 -5.85 6.01 21.15
N LEU A 2 -4.61 6.32 20.80
CA LEU A 2 -3.80 5.62 19.81
C LEU A 2 -2.36 5.78 20.33
N GLY A 3 -1.96 4.87 21.22
CA GLY A 3 -0.55 4.74 21.58
C GLY A 3 0.08 3.81 20.53
N SER A 4 0.85 4.40 19.62
CA SER A 4 1.80 3.65 18.80
C SER A 4 2.79 2.93 19.74
N PRO A 5 3.26 1.71 19.45
CA PRO A 5 4.30 1.07 20.24
C PRO A 5 5.67 1.70 19.94
N SER A 6 5.79 3.03 19.92
CA SER A 6 7.07 3.68 20.13
C SER A 6 7.35 3.61 21.63
N HIS A 7 8.21 2.66 21.99
CA HIS A 7 8.45 2.25 23.36
C HIS A 7 8.74 3.43 24.30
N ASN A 8 8.17 3.32 25.51
CA ASN A 8 8.51 4.12 26.66
C ASN A 8 9.91 3.68 27.11
N TYR A 9 10.95 4.48 26.83
CA TYR A 9 12.38 4.20 27.13
C TYR A 9 12.72 4.10 28.63
N ASN A 10 11.72 3.96 29.52
CA ASN A 10 11.89 3.77 30.96
C ASN A 10 12.62 2.47 31.35
N ALA A 11 12.80 1.52 30.42
CA ALA A 11 13.57 0.30 30.68
C ALA A 11 15.10 0.52 30.75
N MET A 12 15.60 1.71 30.36
CA MET A 12 17.04 1.99 30.38
C MET A 12 17.63 2.19 31.78
N ARG A 13 16.82 2.30 32.85
CA ARG A 13 17.35 2.45 34.22
C ARG A 13 16.53 1.74 35.30
N SER A 14 17.20 0.78 35.94
CA SER A 14 17.02 0.31 37.32
C SER A 14 15.84 -0.63 37.66
N ARG A 15 16.20 -1.87 38.01
CA ARG A 15 15.56 -2.60 39.11
C ARG A 15 15.62 -1.75 40.37
N GLY A 16 14.46 -1.47 40.95
CA GLY A 16 14.29 -0.94 42.30
C GLY A 16 12.81 -0.88 42.63
N ASP A 17 12.40 -1.64 43.64
CA ASP A 17 11.03 -1.78 44.15
C ASP A 17 10.25 -0.46 44.22
N SER A 18 8.97 -0.45 43.82
CA SER A 18 7.85 0.03 44.66
C SER A 18 6.50 -0.01 43.91
N HIS A 19 5.48 -0.37 44.68
CA HIS A 19 4.06 -0.42 44.34
C HIS A 19 3.40 0.96 44.16
N ASP A 20 2.26 0.94 43.44
CA ASP A 20 1.09 1.84 43.48
C ASP A 20 1.22 3.32 43.07
N ILE A 21 0.63 3.70 41.92
CA ILE A 21 0.01 5.03 41.68
C ILE A 21 -1.26 4.89 40.79
N PRO A 22 -2.38 5.60 41.09
CA PRO A 22 -3.72 5.31 40.57
C PRO A 22 -4.14 6.14 39.32
N ASN A 23 -5.19 5.63 38.66
CA ASN A 23 -5.91 6.21 37.51
C ASN A 23 -6.21 7.71 37.65
N GLN A 24 -5.94 8.50 36.60
CA GLN A 24 -6.39 9.88 36.47
C GLN A 24 -7.50 10.06 35.42
N ASP A 25 -8.44 10.94 35.80
CA ASP A 25 -9.75 11.19 35.21
C ASP A 25 -9.73 11.90 33.85
N TYR A 26 -10.76 11.58 33.07
CA TYR A 26 -11.05 12.02 31.71
C TYR A 26 -11.76 13.38 31.69
N ILE A 27 -11.28 14.34 30.89
CA ILE A 27 -11.98 15.60 30.56
C ILE A 27 -12.44 15.53 29.08
N PRO A 28 -13.73 15.69 28.77
CA PRO A 28 -14.23 15.59 27.40
C PRO A 28 -14.03 16.91 26.62
N GLN A 29 -13.44 16.83 25.42
CA GLN A 29 -13.43 17.91 24.44
C GLN A 29 -14.64 17.84 23.48
N THR A 30 -15.06 19.02 23.01
CA THR A 30 -16.29 19.31 22.28
C THR A 30 -16.17 19.08 20.77
N GLN A 31 -17.27 18.69 20.12
CA GLN A 31 -17.38 18.44 18.67
C GLN A 31 -17.10 19.67 17.81
N ALA A 32 -16.29 19.50 16.75
CA ALA A 32 -16.02 20.52 15.73
C ALA A 32 -17.11 20.54 14.63
N ARG A 33 -17.46 21.76 14.20
CA ARG A 33 -18.49 22.08 13.19
C ARG A 33 -18.03 21.80 11.76
N GLU A 34 -18.97 21.40 10.91
CA GLU A 34 -18.83 21.26 9.45
C GLU A 34 -18.43 22.58 8.77
N ILE A 35 -17.41 22.52 7.90
CA ILE A 35 -17.07 23.58 6.95
C ILE A 35 -17.13 22.98 5.53
N TYR A 36 -18.10 23.43 4.74
CA TYR A 36 -18.21 23.12 3.30
C TYR A 36 -17.15 23.93 2.52
N ARG A 37 -16.31 23.27 1.73
CA ARG A 37 -15.34 23.96 0.83
C ARG A 37 -15.98 24.29 -0.53
N HIS A 38 -15.76 25.53 -0.98
CA HIS A 38 -15.89 25.91 -2.39
C HIS A 38 -14.56 25.66 -3.14
N PRO A 39 -14.59 25.36 -4.45
CA PRO A 39 -13.38 25.10 -5.24
C PRO A 39 -12.60 26.39 -5.49
N SER A 40 -11.27 26.32 -5.32
CA SER A 40 -10.34 27.41 -5.60
C SER A 40 -10.11 27.60 -7.10
N GLU A 41 -10.04 28.87 -7.52
CA GLU A 41 -9.75 29.30 -8.88
C GLU A 41 -8.28 29.01 -9.24
N ALA A 42 -8.07 28.34 -10.38
CA ALA A 42 -6.76 28.12 -10.97
C ALA A 42 -6.29 29.39 -11.73
N GLN A 43 -5.06 29.85 -11.46
CA GLN A 43 -4.37 30.82 -12.30
C GLN A 43 -3.88 30.15 -13.60
N PRO A 44 -4.02 30.79 -14.78
CA PRO A 44 -3.66 30.16 -16.04
C PRO A 44 -2.18 30.38 -16.41
N GLN A 45 -1.48 29.28 -16.70
CA GLN A 45 -0.22 29.29 -17.44
C GLN A 45 -0.46 29.66 -18.91
N THR A 46 0.35 30.58 -19.41
CA THR A 46 0.36 31.07 -20.79
C THR A 46 1.05 30.06 -21.71
N ILE A 47 0.33 29.52 -22.69
CA ILE A 47 0.91 28.91 -23.89
C ILE A 47 0.31 29.61 -25.11
N SER A 48 1.18 30.15 -25.95
CA SER A 48 0.85 30.75 -27.23
C SER A 48 0.48 29.67 -28.24
N ASP A 49 -0.67 29.80 -28.89
CA ASP A 49 -0.70 29.52 -30.33
C ASP A 49 -1.87 30.18 -31.06
N ARG A 50 -1.56 30.56 -32.30
CA ARG A 50 -2.36 31.36 -33.24
C ARG A 50 -3.57 30.58 -33.78
N GLY A 51 -4.69 31.26 -33.97
CA GLY A 51 -5.73 30.84 -34.92
C GLY A 51 -7.15 31.15 -34.49
N GLY A 52 -7.56 32.41 -34.57
CA GLY A 52 -8.93 32.83 -34.28
C GLY A 52 -9.92 32.49 -35.39
N PHE A 53 -11.13 32.11 -35.00
CA PHE A 53 -12.37 32.54 -35.64
C PHE A 53 -13.42 32.79 -34.55
N SER A 54 -13.75 34.07 -34.37
CA SER A 54 -14.79 34.55 -33.47
C SER A 54 -16.16 34.53 -34.14
N TYR A 55 -17.21 34.14 -33.42
CA TYR A 55 -18.51 34.80 -33.55
C TYR A 55 -19.07 35.12 -32.17
N SER A 56 -19.43 36.40 -32.03
CA SER A 56 -19.94 37.08 -30.84
C SER A 56 -21.46 37.07 -30.85
N ILE A 57 -22.11 36.83 -29.70
CA ILE A 57 -23.41 37.44 -29.38
C ILE A 57 -23.37 37.94 -27.93
N ARG A 58 -23.93 39.13 -27.77
CA ARG A 58 -23.88 40.09 -26.65
C ARG A 58 -24.85 39.78 -25.49
N PRO A 59 -24.71 40.51 -24.36
CA PRO A 59 -25.35 40.26 -23.07
C PRO A 59 -26.58 41.17 -22.80
N THR A 60 -27.38 40.81 -21.79
CA THR A 60 -28.34 41.67 -21.06
C THR A 60 -28.52 41.06 -19.66
N GLU A 61 -27.99 41.66 -18.60
CA GLU A 61 -28.52 42.75 -17.73
C GLU A 61 -29.60 42.31 -16.71
N THR A 62 -29.14 42.27 -15.44
CA THR A 62 -29.70 42.87 -14.20
C THR A 62 -31.08 42.48 -13.62
N ASP A 63 -30.99 41.72 -12.50
CA ASP A 63 -31.44 42.08 -11.13
C ASP A 63 -32.94 41.86 -10.70
N PRO A 64 -33.32 41.95 -9.40
CA PRO A 64 -33.45 40.82 -8.46
C PRO A 64 -34.82 40.74 -7.73
N SER A 65 -35.17 39.59 -7.12
CA SER A 65 -36.01 39.50 -5.89
C SER A 65 -36.39 38.05 -5.51
N SER A 66 -36.19 37.68 -4.25
CA SER A 66 -36.69 36.46 -3.56
C SER A 66 -38.24 36.43 -3.48
N PRO A 67 -38.93 35.31 -3.10
CA PRO A 67 -38.86 34.74 -1.73
C PRO A 67 -39.08 33.21 -1.54
N SER A 68 -38.75 32.79 -0.31
CA SER A 68 -39.42 31.80 0.56
C SER A 68 -39.49 30.29 0.22
N ARG A 69 -38.82 29.53 1.11
CA ARG A 69 -39.12 28.21 1.68
C ARG A 69 -40.58 27.73 1.57
N GLU A 70 -40.76 26.42 1.36
CA GLU A 70 -41.48 25.54 2.30
C GLU A 70 -40.93 24.09 2.26
N THR A 71 -40.78 23.53 3.45
CA THR A 71 -40.38 22.17 3.83
C THR A 71 -41.60 21.28 4.03
N PHE A 72 -41.53 19.99 3.70
CA PHE A 72 -42.38 18.97 4.36
C PHE A 72 -41.60 17.68 4.64
N ALA A 73 -41.85 17.17 5.85
CA ALA A 73 -41.18 16.05 6.50
C ALA A 73 -41.98 14.74 6.40
N TYR A 74 -41.26 13.60 6.55
CA TYR A 74 -41.55 12.35 7.30
C TYR A 74 -43.00 11.81 7.38
N SER A 75 -43.32 10.51 7.31
CA SER A 75 -42.64 9.31 7.82
C SER A 75 -43.37 8.01 7.41
N SER A 76 -42.61 6.91 7.34
CA SER A 76 -42.90 5.54 7.85
C SER A 76 -44.21 4.81 7.49
N ALA A 77 -44.10 3.57 7.00
CA ALA A 77 -44.09 2.35 7.83
C ALA A 77 -44.49 1.07 7.05
N ASN A 78 -43.65 0.05 7.20
CA ASN A 78 -43.99 -1.35 7.50
C ASN A 78 -44.87 -2.22 6.56
N ASP A 79 -44.17 -3.24 6.05
CA ASP A 79 -44.31 -4.65 6.43
C ASP A 79 -44.96 -5.60 5.41
N SER A 80 -44.29 -6.74 5.26
CA SER A 80 -44.46 -7.77 4.25
C SER A 80 -44.65 -9.10 4.96
N GLY A 81 -45.79 -9.76 4.73
CA GLY A 81 -46.11 -11.06 5.30
C GLY A 81 -46.95 -11.93 4.37
N SER A 82 -46.42 -13.13 4.12
CA SER A 82 -46.84 -14.28 3.29
C SER A 82 -48.32 -14.70 3.24
N GLY A 83 -48.72 -15.30 2.10
CA GLY A 83 -49.10 -16.73 2.06
C GLY A 83 -50.57 -17.15 1.83
N SER A 84 -50.85 -17.61 0.60
CA SER A 84 -51.64 -18.82 0.23
C SER A 84 -53.19 -18.85 0.31
N GLY A 85 -53.81 -19.14 -0.84
CA GLY A 85 -55.19 -19.64 -0.96
C GLY A 85 -55.68 -19.73 -2.42
N VAL A 86 -56.19 -20.89 -2.83
CA VAL A 86 -56.34 -21.40 -4.22
C VAL A 86 -57.77 -21.23 -4.77
N ALA A 87 -57.96 -20.94 -6.08
CA ALA A 87 -58.77 -21.72 -7.05
C ALA A 87 -59.42 -20.91 -8.23
N ALA A 88 -59.29 -21.50 -9.43
CA ALA A 88 -60.22 -21.58 -10.57
C ALA A 88 -60.49 -20.40 -11.54
N ALA A 89 -59.83 -20.48 -12.72
CA ALA A 89 -60.37 -20.52 -14.11
C ALA A 89 -61.21 -19.35 -14.73
N PRO A 90 -61.19 -19.19 -16.08
CA PRO A 90 -61.00 -17.87 -16.74
C PRO A 90 -62.22 -17.35 -17.53
N LEU A 91 -62.27 -16.04 -17.83
CA LEU A 91 -63.21 -15.46 -18.80
C LEU A 91 -62.63 -14.17 -19.46
N ALA A 92 -62.85 -14.07 -20.77
CA ALA A 92 -62.46 -12.99 -21.67
C ALA A 92 -63.54 -11.90 -21.79
N LEU A 93 -63.13 -10.64 -22.03
CA LEU A 93 -63.94 -9.51 -22.54
C LEU A 93 -62.96 -8.40 -22.98
N ALA A 94 -63.31 -7.40 -23.78
CA ALA A 94 -63.96 -7.27 -25.09
C ALA A 94 -63.68 -5.81 -25.51
N ARG A 95 -63.43 -5.56 -26.80
CA ARG A 95 -63.19 -4.22 -27.39
C ARG A 95 -64.53 -3.49 -27.68
N PRO A 96 -64.56 -2.14 -27.72
CA PRO A 96 -65.78 -1.39 -27.98
C PRO A 96 -66.10 -1.16 -29.47
N SER A 97 -67.36 -1.44 -29.81
CA SER A 97 -68.34 -0.72 -30.68
C SER A 97 -67.87 0.13 -31.88
N MET A 98 -68.33 -0.22 -33.09
CA MET A 98 -68.46 0.65 -34.26
C MET A 98 -69.95 0.85 -34.60
N LEU A 99 -70.31 2.09 -34.97
CA LEU A 99 -71.64 2.57 -35.35
C LEU A 99 -72.12 1.98 -36.69
N ASP A 100 -73.38 1.58 -36.70
CA ASP A 100 -74.12 1.03 -37.84
C ASP A 100 -74.81 2.15 -38.65
N ARG A 101 -74.79 2.05 -39.98
CA ARG A 101 -75.55 2.93 -40.89
C ARG A 101 -76.16 2.10 -42.01
N ASN A 102 -77.46 1.83 -41.90
CA ASN A 102 -78.32 1.27 -42.93
C ASN A 102 -78.78 2.35 -43.92
N ILE A 103 -78.60 2.12 -45.23
CA ILE A 103 -79.40 2.74 -46.29
C ILE A 103 -79.76 1.64 -47.30
N GLU A 104 -81.06 1.37 -47.39
CA GLU A 104 -81.72 0.40 -48.26
C GLU A 104 -82.18 1.10 -49.55
N ALA A 105 -81.96 0.49 -50.72
CA ALA A 105 -82.34 1.05 -52.02
C ALA A 105 -83.53 0.29 -52.62
N VAL A 106 -84.51 1.08 -53.12
CA VAL A 106 -85.83 0.69 -53.62
C VAL A 106 -85.77 -0.09 -54.94
N SER A 107 -86.74 -0.98 -55.15
CA SER A 107 -86.87 -1.95 -56.24
C SER A 107 -87.69 -1.49 -57.48
N GLU A 108 -87.19 -1.89 -58.66
CA GLU A 108 -87.87 -2.39 -59.89
C GLU A 108 -88.73 -1.44 -60.78
N PRO A 109 -88.96 -1.72 -62.11
CA PRO A 109 -89.04 -3.05 -62.76
C PRO A 109 -88.50 -3.24 -64.21
N ALA A 110 -88.42 -4.53 -64.60
CA ALA A 110 -88.57 -5.20 -65.90
C ALA A 110 -88.17 -4.52 -67.24
N SER A 111 -87.26 -5.18 -67.99
CA SER A 111 -87.50 -5.78 -69.34
C SER A 111 -86.24 -5.82 -70.23
N THR A 112 -86.08 -6.96 -70.93
CA THR A 112 -85.36 -7.18 -72.19
C THR A 112 -83.85 -6.91 -72.29
N GLY A 113 -83.13 -7.92 -72.81
CA GLY A 113 -81.68 -8.01 -72.79
C GLY A 113 -80.95 -6.92 -73.55
N PHE A 114 -79.76 -6.57 -73.05
CA PHE A 114 -78.71 -5.94 -73.83
C PHE A 114 -77.33 -6.40 -73.33
N ALA A 115 -76.44 -6.58 -74.30
CA ALA A 115 -75.16 -7.28 -74.24
C ALA A 115 -74.20 -6.80 -73.14
N ALA A 116 -73.47 -7.76 -72.56
CA ALA A 116 -72.33 -7.53 -71.70
C ALA A 116 -71.24 -6.72 -72.43
N LYS A 117 -70.96 -5.50 -71.92
CA LYS A 117 -69.67 -4.82 -72.15
C LYS A 117 -68.83 -4.96 -70.89
N THR A 118 -67.83 -5.83 -70.95
CA THR A 118 -66.74 -5.88 -69.96
C THR A 118 -65.92 -4.59 -70.05
N GLN A 119 -66.19 -3.63 -69.16
CA GLN A 119 -65.26 -2.54 -68.92
C GLN A 119 -64.09 -3.07 -68.08
N HIS A 120 -62.94 -3.27 -68.72
CA HIS A 120 -61.67 -3.49 -68.03
C HIS A 120 -61.22 -2.21 -67.33
N TYR A 121 -61.48 -2.09 -66.03
CA TYR A 121 -60.89 -1.05 -65.20
C TYR A 121 -59.45 -1.47 -64.82
N LYS A 122 -58.45 -1.05 -65.61
CA LYS A 122 -57.05 -1.13 -65.20
C LYS A 122 -56.78 -0.04 -64.16
N GLY A 123 -56.98 -0.37 -62.89
CA GLY A 123 -56.49 0.44 -61.77
C GLY A 123 -54.98 0.64 -61.92
N ARG A 124 -54.56 1.85 -62.32
CA ARG A 124 -53.15 2.22 -62.39
C ARG A 124 -52.62 2.28 -60.96
N TYR A 125 -51.88 1.25 -60.53
CA TYR A 125 -51.16 1.20 -59.25
C TYR A 125 -50.07 2.28 -59.21
N ARG A 126 -50.46 3.54 -58.96
CA ARG A 126 -49.55 4.68 -58.77
C ARG A 126 -49.31 4.88 -57.26
N ARG A 127 -48.87 3.83 -56.55
CA ARG A 127 -48.50 3.88 -55.11
C ARG A 127 -46.99 3.86 -54.87
N TRP A 128 -46.19 3.55 -55.89
CA TRP A 128 -44.74 3.37 -55.79
C TRP A 128 -43.95 4.59 -55.25
N PRO A 129 -44.22 5.85 -55.65
CA PRO A 129 -43.44 6.99 -55.15
C PRO A 129 -43.62 7.24 -53.65
N GLY A 130 -44.85 7.09 -53.13
CA GLY A 130 -45.15 7.29 -51.71
C GLY A 130 -44.61 6.16 -50.84
N VAL A 131 -44.64 4.92 -51.32
CA VAL A 131 -44.08 3.77 -50.60
C VAL A 131 -42.55 3.84 -50.56
N VAL A 132 -41.90 4.25 -51.65
CA VAL A 132 -40.44 4.45 -51.68
C VAL A 132 -40.01 5.60 -50.76
N LEU A 133 -40.75 6.71 -50.73
CA LEU A 133 -40.50 7.81 -49.80
C LEU A 133 -40.67 7.37 -48.33
N LEU A 134 -41.72 6.60 -48.03
CA LEU A 134 -41.95 6.06 -46.68
C LEU A 134 -40.80 5.12 -46.26
N LEU A 135 -40.36 4.23 -47.15
CA LEU A 135 -39.21 3.36 -46.91
C LEU A 135 -37.92 4.16 -46.71
N ALA A 136 -37.68 5.20 -47.50
CA ALA A 136 -36.52 6.08 -47.34
C ALA A 136 -36.53 6.83 -46.00
N ILE A 137 -37.70 7.29 -45.53
CA ILE A 137 -37.86 7.92 -44.22
C ILE A 137 -37.62 6.90 -43.09
N ILE A 138 -38.14 5.68 -43.21
CA ILE A 138 -37.94 4.63 -42.20
C ILE A 138 -36.45 4.23 -42.13
N ILE A 139 -35.82 4.02 -43.28
CA ILE A 139 -34.39 3.67 -43.37
C ILE A 139 -33.52 4.84 -42.87
N GLY A 140 -33.80 6.08 -43.30
CA GLY A 140 -33.11 7.27 -42.84
C GLY A 140 -33.27 7.51 -41.34
N GLY A 141 -34.47 7.29 -40.80
CA GLY A 141 -34.75 7.35 -39.37
C GLY A 141 -34.01 6.27 -38.58
N ALA A 142 -34.01 5.03 -39.06
CA ALA A 142 -33.25 3.94 -38.45
C ALA A 142 -31.74 4.24 -38.44
N LEU A 143 -31.18 4.67 -39.57
CA LEU A 143 -29.77 5.05 -39.67
C LEU A 143 -29.42 6.24 -38.76
N ALA A 144 -30.26 7.26 -38.70
CA ALA A 144 -30.05 8.42 -37.83
C ALA A 144 -30.11 8.05 -36.35
N ILE A 145 -31.06 7.19 -35.96
CA ILE A 145 -31.18 6.68 -34.59
C ILE A 145 -29.96 5.84 -34.23
N THR A 146 -29.54 4.91 -35.10
CA THR A 146 -28.35 4.09 -34.87
C THR A 146 -27.08 4.95 -34.77
N PHE A 147 -26.91 5.91 -35.67
CA PHE A 147 -25.77 6.84 -35.61
C PHE A 147 -25.78 7.68 -34.33
N ALA A 148 -26.93 8.26 -33.96
CA ALA A 148 -27.07 9.04 -32.74
C ALA A 148 -26.85 8.18 -31.48
N ALA A 149 -27.30 6.93 -31.48
CA ALA A 149 -27.09 5.99 -30.40
C ALA A 149 -25.61 5.63 -30.24
N ILE A 150 -24.91 5.29 -31.34
CA ILE A 150 -23.47 5.03 -31.35
C ILE A 150 -22.71 6.28 -30.86
N HIS A 151 -23.02 7.46 -31.42
CA HIS A 151 -22.37 8.71 -31.04
C HIS A 151 -22.59 9.06 -29.56
N LYS A 152 -23.83 8.91 -29.05
CA LYS A 152 -24.14 9.14 -27.63
C LYS A 152 -23.46 8.12 -26.72
N HIS A 153 -23.40 6.86 -27.13
CA HIS A 153 -22.67 5.81 -26.42
C HIS A 153 -21.19 6.17 -26.32
N THR A 154 -20.50 6.41 -27.45
CA THR A 154 -19.07 6.78 -27.49
C THR A 154 -18.78 8.06 -26.69
N THR A 155 -19.64 9.08 -26.77
CA THR A 155 -19.44 10.31 -26.00
C THR A 155 -19.69 10.07 -24.51
N SER A 156 -20.61 9.17 -24.14
CA SER A 156 -20.86 8.83 -22.75
C SER A 156 -19.73 8.02 -22.13
N THR A 157 -19.20 7.03 -22.86
CA THR A 157 -18.03 6.25 -22.41
C THR A 157 -16.82 7.17 -22.22
N ALA A 158 -16.53 8.06 -23.18
CA ALA A 158 -15.44 9.02 -23.06
C ALA A 158 -15.58 9.96 -21.84
N ARG A 159 -16.81 10.39 -21.49
CA ARG A 159 -17.04 11.20 -20.28
C ARG A 159 -16.83 10.39 -18.99
N ASN A 160 -17.28 9.13 -18.97
CA ASN A 160 -17.09 8.26 -17.81
C ASN A 160 -15.61 7.96 -17.59
N GLU A 161 -14.86 7.63 -18.64
CA GLU A 161 -13.41 7.43 -18.58
C GLU A 161 -12.68 8.69 -18.09
N ALA A 162 -13.05 9.87 -18.61
CA ALA A 162 -12.47 11.13 -18.17
C ALA A 162 -12.79 11.46 -16.71
N TYR A 163 -13.99 11.09 -16.23
CA TYR A 163 -14.36 11.23 -14.83
C TYR A 163 -13.55 10.27 -13.94
N ALA A 164 -13.46 8.99 -14.31
CA ALA A 164 -12.72 7.98 -13.56
C ALA A 164 -11.23 8.34 -13.45
N LYS A 165 -10.60 8.80 -14.53
CA LYS A 165 -9.22 9.31 -14.50
C LYS A 165 -9.06 10.50 -13.56
N ARG A 166 -9.98 11.48 -13.60
CA ARG A 166 -9.93 12.62 -12.67
C ARG A 166 -10.10 12.20 -11.22
N LYS A 167 -10.98 11.23 -10.93
CA LYS A 167 -11.14 10.67 -9.58
C LYS A 167 -9.83 10.02 -9.13
N ALA A 168 -9.25 9.15 -9.94
CA ALA A 168 -7.99 8.47 -9.64
C ALA A 168 -6.83 9.46 -9.40
N SER A 169 -6.72 10.51 -10.23
CA SER A 169 -5.70 11.56 -10.04
C SER A 169 -5.94 12.41 -8.79
N ALA A 170 -7.20 12.60 -8.36
CA ALA A 170 -7.51 13.34 -7.14
C ALA A 170 -7.20 12.55 -5.87
N SER A 171 -7.25 11.22 -5.94
CA SER A 171 -6.85 10.31 -4.85
C SER A 171 -5.36 9.95 -4.88
N ALA A 172 -4.58 10.50 -5.81
CA ALA A 172 -3.15 10.21 -5.90
C ALA A 172 -2.36 10.94 -4.82
N ILE A 173 -1.37 10.25 -4.26
CA ILE A 173 -0.44 10.86 -3.31
C ILE A 173 0.40 11.92 -4.04
N THR A 174 0.35 13.16 -3.56
CA THR A 174 1.06 14.30 -4.15
C THR A 174 2.41 14.56 -3.47
N GLY A 175 3.25 15.44 -4.02
CA GLY A 175 4.56 15.79 -3.43
C GLY A 175 5.72 14.83 -3.76
N GLY A 176 5.43 13.64 -4.31
CA GLY A 176 6.44 12.71 -4.82
C GLY A 176 6.71 12.84 -6.33
N ALA A 177 7.53 11.92 -6.85
CA ALA A 177 7.81 11.84 -8.27
C ALA A 177 6.54 11.58 -9.10
N SER A 178 6.35 12.36 -10.17
CA SER A 178 5.26 12.18 -11.14
C SER A 178 5.73 11.41 -12.38
N GLY A 179 4.90 10.54 -12.96
CA GLY A 179 5.25 9.84 -14.19
C GLY A 179 4.07 9.28 -14.99
N SER A 180 4.29 9.02 -16.28
CA SER A 180 3.30 8.43 -17.19
C SER A 180 3.25 6.90 -17.06
N GLY A 181 2.80 6.40 -15.91
CA GLY A 181 2.42 4.99 -15.78
C GLY A 181 1.01 4.77 -16.32
N SER A 182 0.72 3.62 -16.93
CA SER A 182 -0.67 3.26 -17.25
C SER A 182 -1.39 2.86 -15.98
N ASP A 183 -2.38 3.65 -15.57
CA ASP A 183 -3.26 3.25 -14.46
C ASP A 183 -4.03 1.97 -14.82
N LEU A 184 -4.30 1.16 -13.81
CA LEU A 184 -5.07 -0.05 -13.96
C LEU A 184 -6.54 0.33 -14.13
N VAL A 185 -7.12 -0.01 -15.27
CA VAL A 185 -8.53 0.21 -15.57
C VAL A 185 -9.27 -1.11 -15.35
N SER A 186 -10.22 -1.11 -14.41
CA SER A 186 -11.07 -2.26 -14.11
C SER A 186 -12.10 -2.50 -15.22
N ASP A 187 -12.73 -3.68 -15.21
CA ASP A 187 -13.75 -4.10 -16.18
C ASP A 187 -15.00 -3.18 -16.24
N ASP A 188 -15.25 -2.44 -15.16
CA ASP A 188 -16.32 -1.45 -15.02
C ASP A 188 -15.88 -0.01 -15.30
N GLY A 189 -14.64 0.19 -15.75
CA GLY A 189 -14.08 1.48 -16.13
C GLY A 189 -13.53 2.32 -14.98
N GLU A 190 -13.55 1.81 -13.74
CA GLU A 190 -12.86 2.46 -12.61
C GLU A 190 -11.34 2.42 -12.81
N VAL A 191 -10.68 3.54 -12.52
CA VAL A 191 -9.23 3.71 -12.70
C VAL A 191 -8.59 3.74 -11.32
N GLY A 192 -7.56 2.91 -11.10
CA GLY A 192 -6.81 2.88 -9.85
C GLY A 192 -7.56 2.33 -8.63
N ASN A 193 -8.70 1.67 -8.84
CA ASN A 193 -9.43 0.94 -7.81
C ASN A 193 -9.96 -0.38 -8.41
N PRO A 194 -9.08 -1.36 -8.69
CA PRO A 194 -9.48 -2.62 -9.32
C PRO A 194 -10.32 -3.50 -8.38
N LYS A 195 -11.16 -4.38 -8.94
CA LYS A 195 -11.81 -5.47 -8.18
C LYS A 195 -10.86 -6.64 -7.86
N SER A 196 -9.80 -6.78 -8.65
CA SER A 196 -8.74 -7.77 -8.47
C SER A 196 -7.49 -7.31 -9.22
N TYR A 197 -6.32 -7.60 -8.66
CA TYR A 197 -5.06 -7.42 -9.38
C TYR A 197 -4.87 -8.54 -10.41
N PRO A 198 -4.39 -8.22 -11.63
CA PRO A 198 -4.13 -9.23 -12.64
C PRO A 198 -3.00 -10.18 -12.19
N ASP A 199 -3.07 -11.43 -12.64
CA ASP A 199 -1.93 -12.33 -12.53
C ASP A 199 -0.84 -11.85 -13.48
N MET A 200 0.34 -11.58 -12.93
CA MET A 200 1.50 -11.09 -13.69
C MET A 200 2.19 -12.23 -14.45
N GLY A 201 1.80 -13.49 -14.24
CA GLY A 201 2.41 -14.64 -14.91
C GLY A 201 3.85 -14.90 -14.46
N CYS A 202 4.22 -14.39 -13.28
CA CYS A 202 5.56 -14.58 -12.72
C CYS A 202 5.67 -15.98 -12.11
N GLU A 203 6.82 -16.62 -12.24
CA GLU A 203 7.20 -17.71 -11.33
C GLU A 203 7.59 -17.17 -9.95
N LEU A 204 7.76 -18.06 -8.97
CA LEU A 204 8.36 -17.73 -7.67
C LEU A 204 9.89 -17.85 -7.81
N PRO A 205 10.66 -16.75 -7.79
CA PRO A 205 12.12 -16.82 -7.85
C PRO A 205 12.68 -17.56 -6.64
N ASP A 206 13.82 -18.19 -6.80
CA ASP A 206 14.65 -18.61 -5.68
C ASP A 206 15.49 -17.41 -5.23
N TYR A 207 15.07 -16.74 -4.16
CA TYR A 207 15.79 -15.60 -3.63
C TYR A 207 17.02 -16.08 -2.85
N GLN A 208 18.19 -15.53 -3.17
CA GLN A 208 19.47 -15.94 -2.61
C GLN A 208 20.27 -14.74 -2.14
N SER A 209 21.06 -14.95 -1.09
CA SER A 209 22.02 -14.03 -0.51
C SER A 209 23.41 -14.62 -0.71
N LYS A 210 24.20 -14.02 -1.60
CA LYS A 210 25.54 -14.50 -1.94
C LYS A 210 26.41 -13.35 -2.44
N ASP A 211 27.72 -13.48 -2.26
CA ASP A 211 28.71 -12.47 -2.68
C ASP A 211 28.43 -11.05 -2.14
N GLY A 212 27.76 -10.93 -0.98
CA GLY A 212 27.37 -9.66 -0.39
C GLY A 212 26.09 -9.03 -0.96
N HIS A 213 25.40 -9.71 -1.89
CA HIS A 213 24.21 -9.17 -2.57
C HIS A 213 23.02 -10.12 -2.52
N ILE A 214 21.83 -9.55 -2.74
CA ILE A 214 20.59 -10.31 -2.95
C ILE A 214 20.40 -10.58 -4.44
N TYR A 215 20.03 -11.82 -4.77
CA TYR A 215 19.73 -12.28 -6.12
C TYR A 215 18.33 -12.88 -6.19
N ALA A 216 17.58 -12.55 -7.24
CA ALA A 216 16.43 -13.34 -7.67
C ALA A 216 16.90 -14.33 -8.74
N VAL A 217 16.76 -15.63 -8.47
CA VAL A 217 17.17 -16.69 -9.39
C VAL A 217 15.95 -17.35 -10.01
N SER A 218 15.88 -17.31 -11.34
CA SER A 218 14.82 -17.96 -12.13
C SER A 218 15.02 -19.48 -12.18
N SER A 219 13.94 -20.22 -12.42
CA SER A 219 13.99 -21.68 -12.61
C SER A 219 14.91 -22.13 -13.76
N ASN A 220 15.12 -21.26 -14.76
CA ASN A 220 16.04 -21.53 -15.87
C ASN A 220 17.52 -21.18 -15.57
N GLY A 221 17.82 -20.71 -14.36
CA GLY A 221 19.17 -20.35 -13.91
C GLY A 221 19.57 -18.90 -14.21
N THR A 222 18.67 -18.06 -14.73
CA THR A 222 18.94 -16.62 -14.85
C THR A 222 19.00 -15.98 -13.47
N GLU A 223 20.09 -15.29 -13.17
CA GLU A 223 20.28 -14.61 -11.89
C GLU A 223 20.26 -13.09 -12.08
N VAL A 224 19.50 -12.40 -11.23
CA VAL A 224 19.41 -10.94 -11.25
C VAL A 224 19.68 -10.40 -9.86
N ALA A 225 20.79 -9.67 -9.69
CA ALA A 225 21.09 -8.95 -8.45
C ALA A 225 20.09 -7.81 -8.23
N VAL A 226 19.71 -7.58 -6.97
CA VAL A 226 18.74 -6.57 -6.55
C VAL A 226 19.18 -5.93 -5.23
N ASP A 227 19.37 -4.61 -5.25
CA ASP A 227 19.52 -3.81 -4.03
C ASP A 227 18.18 -3.22 -3.60
N ILE A 228 17.98 -3.05 -2.29
CA ILE A 228 16.70 -2.71 -1.70
C ILE A 228 16.64 -1.22 -1.34
N LYS A 229 15.83 -0.46 -2.08
CA LYS A 229 15.27 0.80 -1.59
C LYS A 229 13.91 0.48 -0.97
N GLY A 230 13.95 0.09 0.30
CA GLY A 230 12.80 -0.41 1.04
C GLY A 230 12.14 0.65 1.90
N ILE A 231 10.90 0.39 2.30
CA ILE A 231 10.19 1.19 3.31
C ILE A 231 9.39 0.30 4.26
N ASN A 232 9.30 0.70 5.52
CA ASN A 232 8.42 0.06 6.50
C ASN A 232 7.00 0.62 6.38
N TRP A 233 5.99 -0.26 6.32
CA TRP A 233 4.57 0.11 6.36
C TRP A 233 3.89 -0.63 7.52
N PHE A 234 3.82 0.04 8.67
CA PHE A 234 3.41 -0.60 9.92
C PHE A 234 1.91 -0.44 10.22
N GLY A 235 1.45 -1.22 11.19
CA GLY A 235 0.10 -1.22 11.75
C GLY A 235 -0.43 -2.64 12.00
N MET A 236 -0.03 -3.62 11.18
CA MET A 236 -0.52 -5.00 11.23
C MET A 236 -0.05 -5.78 12.46
N GLU A 237 1.01 -5.31 13.10
CA GLU A 237 1.58 -5.78 14.36
C GLU A 237 0.89 -5.19 15.60
N THR A 238 0.15 -4.10 15.43
CA THR A 238 -0.51 -3.36 16.52
C THR A 238 -1.89 -3.92 16.87
N GLY A 239 -2.60 -3.29 17.81
CA GLY A 239 -3.97 -3.66 18.19
C GLY A 239 -5.01 -3.57 17.07
N THR A 240 -4.76 -2.80 16.00
CA THR A 240 -5.70 -2.67 14.87
C THR A 240 -5.62 -3.86 13.90
N ALA A 241 -4.49 -4.57 13.88
CA ALA A 241 -4.22 -5.71 12.99
C ALA A 241 -4.40 -5.39 11.49
N ILE A 242 -4.20 -4.12 11.10
CA ILE A 242 -4.25 -3.63 9.72
C ILE A 242 -3.09 -2.66 9.51
N PRO A 243 -2.53 -2.55 8.30
CA PRO A 243 -1.59 -1.47 8.06
C PRO A 243 -2.35 -0.13 8.07
N LEU A 244 -1.72 0.93 8.56
CA LEU A 244 -2.38 2.24 8.64
C LEU A 244 -2.55 2.85 7.23
N GLY A 245 -3.45 3.83 7.13
CA GLY A 245 -3.72 4.60 5.92
C GLY A 245 -4.91 4.13 5.09
N LEU A 246 -5.45 2.91 5.26
CA LEU A 246 -6.41 2.31 4.32
C LEU A 246 -7.87 2.80 4.41
N TRP A 247 -8.17 3.80 5.23
CA TRP A 247 -9.53 4.25 5.50
C TRP A 247 -10.10 5.25 4.49
N ASP A 248 -9.33 5.62 3.44
CA ASP A 248 -9.62 6.62 2.38
C ASP A 248 -11.01 7.27 2.47
N ASN A 249 -11.06 8.54 2.83
CA ASN A 249 -12.31 9.30 2.95
C ASN A 249 -12.14 10.73 2.43
N SER A 250 -13.18 11.55 2.55
CA SER A 250 -13.16 12.94 2.04
C SER A 250 -12.12 13.87 2.69
N GLN A 251 -11.50 13.46 3.80
CA GLN A 251 -10.56 14.26 4.59
C GLN A 251 -9.14 13.72 4.53
N ASN A 252 -8.94 12.41 4.64
CA ASN A 252 -7.63 11.76 4.72
C ASN A 252 -7.71 10.27 4.40
N GLY A 253 -6.55 9.62 4.44
CA GLY A 253 -6.40 8.20 4.12
C GLY A 253 -6.16 7.98 2.64
N THR A 254 -5.80 6.76 2.30
CA THR A 254 -5.45 6.35 0.95
C THR A 254 -5.79 4.88 0.73
N THR A 255 -5.36 4.32 -0.40
CA THR A 255 -5.60 2.94 -0.79
C THR A 255 -4.30 2.20 -0.98
N ALA A 256 -4.34 0.87 -0.88
CA ALA A 256 -3.16 0.04 -1.19
C ALA A 256 -2.66 0.24 -2.64
N TYR A 257 -3.58 0.57 -3.57
CA TYR A 257 -3.23 0.88 -4.95
C TYR A 257 -2.37 2.15 -5.06
N GLN A 258 -2.79 3.21 -4.35
CA GLN A 258 -2.12 4.50 -4.37
C GLN A 258 -0.77 4.45 -3.65
N ILE A 259 -0.70 3.72 -2.53
CA ILE A 259 0.58 3.43 -1.87
C ILE A 259 1.52 2.72 -2.83
N ALA A 260 1.11 1.61 -3.45
CA ALA A 260 1.97 0.89 -4.39
C ALA A 260 2.40 1.79 -5.57
N TYR A 261 1.50 2.63 -6.09
CA TYR A 261 1.82 3.58 -7.16
C TYR A 261 2.87 4.60 -6.72
N PHE A 262 2.66 5.21 -5.57
CA PHE A 262 3.58 6.17 -4.97
C PHE A 262 4.98 5.56 -4.77
N LEU A 263 5.05 4.34 -4.23
CA LEU A 263 6.31 3.64 -3.99
C LEU A 263 7.07 3.37 -5.30
N GLU A 264 6.40 2.81 -6.30
CA GLU A 264 6.98 2.57 -7.63
C GLU A 264 7.54 3.87 -8.25
N LYS A 265 6.78 4.97 -8.19
CA LYS A 265 7.19 6.24 -8.80
C LYS A 265 8.39 6.87 -8.10
N ASN A 266 8.53 6.66 -6.79
CA ASN A 266 9.68 7.11 -6.01
C ASN A 266 10.80 6.05 -5.92
N LYS A 267 10.74 5.01 -6.79
CA LYS A 267 11.71 3.92 -6.93
C LYS A 267 11.89 3.04 -5.68
N PHE A 268 10.93 3.04 -4.75
CA PHE A 268 10.89 2.03 -3.71
C PHE A 268 10.53 0.69 -4.33
N ASN A 269 11.36 -0.32 -4.09
CA ASN A 269 11.21 -1.65 -4.70
C ASN A 269 10.86 -2.74 -3.68
N ALA A 270 10.79 -2.43 -2.38
CA ALA A 270 10.34 -3.37 -1.37
C ALA A 270 9.59 -2.68 -0.23
N VAL A 271 8.69 -3.42 0.42
CA VAL A 271 8.01 -3.04 1.65
C VAL A 271 8.31 -4.08 2.73
N ARG A 272 8.78 -3.63 3.89
CA ARG A 272 8.82 -4.44 5.12
C ARG A 272 7.46 -4.26 5.82
N LEU A 273 6.77 -5.38 6.06
CA LEU A 273 5.46 -5.43 6.71
C LEU A 273 5.59 -6.03 8.11
N PRO A 274 5.60 -5.19 9.17
CA PRO A 274 5.52 -5.64 10.55
C PRO A 274 4.23 -6.41 10.83
N LEU A 275 4.35 -7.66 11.30
CA LEU A 275 3.23 -8.49 11.73
C LEU A 275 3.33 -8.90 13.20
N CYS A 276 2.21 -9.33 13.76
CA CYS A 276 2.13 -9.88 15.11
C CYS A 276 1.92 -11.40 15.05
N ILE A 277 2.73 -12.17 15.79
CA ILE A 277 2.63 -13.63 15.90
C ILE A 277 1.22 -14.05 16.33
N ASN A 278 0.69 -13.44 17.39
CA ASN A 278 -0.66 -13.72 17.86
C ASN A 278 -1.76 -13.41 16.82
N TRP A 279 -1.58 -12.41 15.93
CA TRP A 279 -2.55 -12.14 14.86
C TRP A 279 -2.49 -13.13 13.72
N ILE A 280 -1.29 -13.62 13.37
CA ILE A 280 -1.12 -14.71 12.40
C ILE A 280 -1.85 -15.97 12.90
N LEU A 281 -1.61 -16.35 14.16
CA LEU A 281 -2.19 -17.56 14.74
C LEU A 281 -3.71 -17.49 14.93
N LYS A 282 -4.21 -16.35 15.43
CA LYS A 282 -5.66 -16.16 15.61
C LYS A 282 -6.40 -16.02 14.29
N ASN A 283 -5.74 -15.43 13.28
CA ASN A 283 -6.30 -15.16 11.96
C ASN A 283 -7.71 -14.56 12.01
N GLN A 284 -7.91 -13.59 12.91
CA GLN A 284 -9.22 -13.01 13.14
C GLN A 284 -9.62 -12.04 12.03
N VAL A 285 -10.88 -11.63 12.02
CA VAL A 285 -11.34 -10.53 11.15
C VAL A 285 -10.62 -9.24 11.56
N PRO A 286 -9.97 -8.52 10.64
CA PRO A 286 -9.30 -7.25 10.95
C PRO A 286 -10.32 -6.17 11.34
N GLU A 287 -9.85 -5.05 11.90
CA GLU A 287 -10.70 -3.90 12.23
C GLU A 287 -11.24 -3.22 10.96
N SER A 288 -12.36 -3.74 10.47
CA SER A 288 -12.95 -3.36 9.18
C SER A 288 -13.38 -1.89 9.10
N THR A 289 -13.61 -1.22 10.24
CA THR A 289 -14.03 0.20 10.25
C THR A 289 -12.92 1.14 9.79
N LEU A 290 -11.67 0.68 9.80
CA LEU A 290 -10.49 1.44 9.38
C LEU A 290 -10.04 1.08 7.96
N ILE A 291 -10.87 0.37 7.18
CA ILE A 291 -10.62 0.06 5.77
C ILE A 291 -11.82 0.50 4.93
N ASN A 292 -11.60 1.45 4.02
CA ASN A 292 -12.62 1.77 3.04
C ASN A 292 -12.60 0.72 1.90
N THR A 293 -13.46 -0.28 2.02
CA THR A 293 -13.60 -1.37 1.03
C THR A 293 -14.22 -0.93 -0.30
N ALA A 294 -14.89 0.24 -0.36
CA ALA A 294 -15.39 0.78 -1.62
C ALA A 294 -14.25 1.38 -2.46
N GLU A 295 -13.22 1.93 -1.82
CA GLU A 295 -12.02 2.46 -2.47
C GLU A 295 -10.87 1.43 -2.54
N ASN A 296 -10.96 0.35 -1.76
CA ASN A 296 -10.05 -0.80 -1.77
C ASN A 296 -10.76 -2.09 -2.23
N ARG A 297 -11.38 -2.10 -3.42
CA ARG A 297 -12.26 -3.21 -3.86
C ARG A 297 -11.57 -4.56 -4.02
N ALA A 298 -10.26 -4.56 -4.31
CA ALA A 298 -9.45 -5.77 -4.42
C ALA A 298 -8.97 -6.31 -3.05
N ILE A 299 -9.17 -5.58 -1.96
CA ILE A 299 -8.72 -5.99 -0.63
C ILE A 299 -9.75 -6.88 0.05
N SER A 300 -9.31 -8.08 0.48
CA SER A 300 -10.16 -9.01 1.22
C SER A 300 -9.97 -8.88 2.72
N ILE A 301 -11.04 -8.50 3.42
CA ILE A 301 -11.08 -8.38 4.89
C ILE A 301 -11.75 -9.58 5.57
N LYS A 302 -11.76 -10.77 4.93
CA LYS A 302 -12.40 -11.97 5.50
C LYS A 302 -11.72 -12.42 6.79
N ASN A 303 -10.40 -12.33 6.81
CA ASN A 303 -9.55 -12.58 7.96
C ASN A 303 -8.18 -11.91 7.75
N TYR A 304 -7.32 -11.97 8.76
CA TYR A 304 -5.98 -11.38 8.76
C TYR A 304 -5.14 -11.87 7.57
N MET A 305 -5.12 -13.18 7.31
CA MET A 305 -4.37 -13.76 6.20
C MET A 305 -4.92 -13.34 4.83
N SER A 306 -6.25 -13.19 4.67
CA SER A 306 -6.82 -12.68 3.42
C SER A 306 -6.44 -11.22 3.16
N LEU A 307 -6.34 -10.43 4.23
CA LEU A 307 -5.90 -9.03 4.13
C LEU A 307 -4.44 -8.98 3.70
N LEU A 308 -3.54 -9.68 4.41
CA LEU A 308 -2.12 -9.79 4.08
C LEU A 308 -1.90 -10.21 2.62
N LYS A 309 -2.56 -11.29 2.19
CA LYS A 309 -2.51 -11.78 0.79
C LYS A 309 -2.95 -10.73 -0.22
N SER A 310 -3.95 -9.92 0.11
CA SER A 310 -4.44 -8.89 -0.80
C SER A 310 -3.46 -7.72 -0.92
N LEU A 311 -2.80 -7.34 0.17
CA LEU A 311 -1.76 -6.32 0.21
C LEU A 311 -0.52 -6.76 -0.59
N ILE A 312 -0.08 -8.00 -0.39
CA ILE A 312 1.05 -8.57 -1.15
C ILE A 312 0.77 -8.52 -2.65
N LYS A 313 -0.46 -8.86 -3.09
CA LYS A 313 -0.86 -8.77 -4.50
C LYS A 313 -0.88 -7.34 -5.03
N ALA A 314 -1.31 -6.37 -4.23
CA ALA A 314 -1.30 -4.96 -4.61
C ALA A 314 0.13 -4.47 -4.89
N LEU A 315 1.08 -4.89 -4.05
CA LEU A 315 2.51 -4.60 -4.22
C LEU A 315 3.12 -5.39 -5.39
N ALA A 316 2.75 -6.66 -5.55
CA ALA A 316 3.23 -7.54 -6.63
C ALA A 316 2.88 -6.99 -8.02
N TYR A 317 1.69 -6.39 -8.17
CA TYR A 317 1.25 -5.77 -9.42
C TYR A 317 2.21 -4.68 -9.92
N ARG A 318 2.97 -4.04 -9.01
CA ARG A 318 3.99 -3.05 -9.33
C ARG A 318 5.41 -3.56 -9.10
N GLN A 319 5.59 -4.87 -9.02
CA GLN A 319 6.90 -5.49 -8.80
C GLN A 319 7.60 -5.01 -7.52
N ILE A 320 6.83 -4.66 -6.49
CA ILE A 320 7.36 -4.29 -5.18
C ILE A 320 7.50 -5.57 -4.34
N GLY A 321 8.71 -5.86 -3.89
CA GLY A 321 9.03 -6.96 -2.98
C GLY A 321 8.37 -6.79 -1.61
N VAL A 322 8.15 -7.89 -0.90
CA VAL A 322 7.61 -7.90 0.47
C VAL A 322 8.53 -8.70 1.36
N LEU A 323 9.05 -8.04 2.39
CA LEU A 323 9.68 -8.67 3.54
C LEU A 323 8.65 -8.72 4.67
N ILE A 324 8.32 -9.91 5.15
CA ILE A 324 7.40 -10.04 6.28
C ILE A 324 8.24 -10.01 7.56
N SER A 325 8.02 -9.01 8.42
CA SER A 325 8.72 -8.89 9.68
C SER A 325 7.90 -9.50 10.82
N LEU A 326 8.49 -10.48 11.51
CA LEU A 326 7.93 -11.09 12.71
C LEU A 326 8.17 -10.14 13.89
N HIS A 327 7.36 -9.08 13.94
CA HIS A 327 7.69 -7.87 14.65
C HIS A 327 7.32 -7.93 16.15
N THR A 328 6.08 -8.33 16.45
CA THR A 328 5.59 -8.43 17.83
C THR A 328 5.08 -9.82 18.19
N LEU A 329 5.27 -10.24 19.44
CA LEU A 329 4.67 -11.47 19.96
C LEU A 329 3.15 -11.31 20.14
N THR A 330 2.74 -10.19 20.72
CA THR A 330 1.32 -9.80 20.88
C THR A 330 1.14 -8.32 20.51
N SER A 331 -0.10 -7.87 20.34
CA SER A 331 -0.38 -6.47 19.96
C SER A 331 0.10 -5.41 20.95
N THR A 332 0.54 -5.81 22.14
CA THR A 332 1.06 -4.92 23.18
C THR A 332 2.47 -5.29 23.64
N VAL A 333 3.07 -6.34 23.08
CA VAL A 333 4.40 -6.84 23.49
C VAL A 333 5.21 -7.14 22.25
N SER A 334 6.21 -6.29 21.98
CA SER A 334 7.22 -6.53 20.94
C SER A 334 7.99 -7.84 21.21
N GLY A 335 8.51 -7.99 22.44
CA GLY A 335 9.24 -9.16 22.93
C GLY A 335 10.74 -9.03 22.69
N GLY A 336 11.54 -9.02 23.77
CA GLY A 336 13.00 -8.99 23.67
C GLY A 336 13.63 -10.31 23.23
N LEU A 337 12.87 -11.41 23.33
CA LEU A 337 13.13 -12.70 22.71
C LEU A 337 12.01 -13.05 21.73
N TRP A 338 12.22 -14.07 20.90
CA TRP A 338 11.22 -14.59 19.97
C TRP A 338 10.12 -15.45 20.65
N TYR A 339 10.12 -15.52 21.98
CA TYR A 339 9.13 -16.22 22.79
C TYR A 339 8.99 -15.56 24.17
N ASN A 340 7.90 -15.87 24.87
CA ASN A 340 7.67 -15.55 26.27
C ASN A 340 6.60 -16.49 26.86
N ASP A 341 6.10 -16.18 28.07
CA ASP A 341 5.05 -16.99 28.73
C ASP A 341 3.72 -17.07 27.96
N ASN A 342 3.43 -16.10 27.08
CA ASN A 342 2.18 -16.05 26.31
C ASN A 342 2.32 -16.62 24.89
N ILE A 343 3.52 -16.56 24.30
CA ILE A 343 3.86 -17.05 22.97
C ILE A 343 5.07 -17.96 23.11
N THR A 344 4.84 -19.26 23.02
CA THR A 344 5.93 -20.24 23.10
C THR A 344 6.74 -20.26 21.80
N GLN A 345 7.95 -20.83 21.84
CA GLN A 345 8.71 -21.11 20.62
C GLN A 345 7.91 -21.94 19.61
N SER A 346 7.07 -22.87 20.08
CA SER A 346 6.20 -23.67 19.20
C SER A 346 5.15 -22.79 18.52
N ASP A 347 4.49 -21.89 19.25
CA ASP A 347 3.49 -20.97 18.68
C ASP A 347 4.13 -20.07 17.61
N PHE A 348 5.34 -19.58 17.87
CA PHE A 348 6.09 -18.79 16.89
C PHE A 348 6.38 -19.58 15.61
N LEU A 349 6.81 -20.84 15.74
CA LEU A 349 7.04 -21.71 14.58
C LEU A 349 5.74 -22.08 13.85
N ASP A 350 4.62 -22.21 14.56
CA ASP A 350 3.30 -22.44 13.94
C ASP A 350 2.83 -21.21 13.13
N ALA A 351 3.21 -20.00 13.56
CA ALA A 351 2.98 -18.79 12.76
C ALA A 351 3.85 -18.79 11.48
N VAL A 352 5.10 -19.23 11.56
CA VAL A 352 5.98 -19.42 10.38
C VAL A 352 5.40 -20.46 9.41
N ASP A 353 4.89 -21.59 9.92
CA ASP A 353 4.21 -22.61 9.11
C ASP A 353 2.96 -22.04 8.43
N THR A 354 2.18 -21.22 9.13
CA THR A 354 1.00 -20.54 8.57
C THR A 354 1.40 -19.64 7.41
N LEU A 355 2.42 -18.78 7.60
CA LEU A 355 2.89 -17.87 6.55
C LEU A 355 3.41 -18.63 5.33
N THR A 356 4.30 -19.60 5.53
CA THR A 356 4.91 -20.35 4.42
C THR A 356 3.89 -21.20 3.68
N GLY A 357 2.97 -21.87 4.39
CA GLY A 357 1.90 -22.66 3.78
C GLY A 357 0.91 -21.84 2.95
N ASP A 358 0.71 -20.57 3.31
CA ASP A 358 -0.24 -19.68 2.63
C ASP A 358 0.38 -18.80 1.54
N LEU A 359 1.68 -18.51 1.61
CA LEU A 359 2.36 -17.51 0.78
C LEU A 359 3.48 -18.07 -0.10
N CYS A 360 3.95 -19.30 0.11
CA CYS A 360 4.95 -19.91 -0.78
C CYS A 360 4.35 -20.37 -2.11
N SER A 361 4.11 -19.44 -3.03
CA SER A 361 3.62 -19.76 -4.37
C SER A 361 3.90 -18.64 -5.36
N LYS A 362 3.80 -18.95 -6.66
CA LYS A 362 3.87 -17.96 -7.75
C LYS A 362 2.88 -16.80 -7.63
N THR A 363 1.77 -16.98 -6.89
CA THR A 363 0.79 -15.90 -6.66
C THR A 363 1.34 -14.78 -5.78
N TYR A 364 2.29 -15.11 -4.89
CA TYR A 364 2.94 -14.18 -3.96
C TYR A 364 4.45 -14.19 -4.23
N TRP A 365 4.82 -14.23 -5.51
CA TRP A 365 6.21 -14.35 -5.97
C TRP A 365 7.13 -13.25 -5.43
N ASN A 366 6.56 -12.09 -5.09
CA ASN A 366 7.27 -10.94 -4.58
C ASN A 366 7.57 -11.03 -3.07
N VAL A 367 7.13 -12.07 -2.35
CA VAL A 367 7.57 -12.29 -0.96
C VAL A 367 8.99 -12.83 -0.99
N ILE A 368 9.94 -12.03 -0.51
CA ILE A 368 11.39 -12.34 -0.55
C ILE A 368 11.82 -13.18 0.65
N GLY A 369 11.03 -13.17 1.73
CA GLY A 369 11.26 -14.01 2.89
C GLY A 369 10.72 -13.42 4.19
N LEU A 370 11.30 -13.87 5.29
CA LEU A 370 10.95 -13.43 6.65
C LEU A 370 12.12 -12.71 7.29
N ASP A 371 11.83 -11.58 7.91
CA ASP A 371 12.62 -11.04 9.00
C ASP A 371 12.21 -11.77 10.27
N LEU A 372 13.17 -12.53 10.79
CA LEU A 372 12.92 -13.67 11.68
C LEU A 372 12.49 -13.25 13.08
N LYS A 373 12.90 -12.07 13.54
CA LYS A 373 12.41 -11.42 14.75
C LYS A 373 12.94 -9.99 14.79
N ASN A 374 12.04 -9.05 14.96
CA ASN A 374 12.39 -7.65 15.18
C ASN A 374 13.07 -7.46 16.54
N GLU A 375 14.23 -6.82 16.57
CA GLU A 375 14.89 -6.26 17.74
C GLU A 375 15.00 -7.22 18.95
N PRO A 376 15.71 -8.36 18.85
CA PRO A 376 15.88 -9.31 19.95
C PRO A 376 16.86 -8.79 21.03
N TYR A 377 16.49 -7.71 21.71
CA TYR A 377 17.34 -6.98 22.66
C TYR A 377 17.61 -7.71 23.99
N GLU A 378 16.88 -8.79 24.29
CA GLU A 378 17.18 -9.67 25.44
C GLU A 378 17.95 -10.93 25.00
N GLY A 379 18.24 -11.06 23.70
CA GLY A 379 18.97 -12.19 23.14
C GLY A 379 20.47 -12.16 23.46
N THR A 380 21.06 -13.35 23.58
CA THR A 380 22.51 -13.56 23.59
C THR A 380 22.97 -14.04 22.21
N TRP A 381 24.28 -14.17 22.00
CA TRP A 381 24.82 -14.63 20.71
C TRP A 381 26.01 -15.56 20.90
N GLY A 382 25.86 -16.81 20.43
CA GLY A 382 26.92 -17.81 20.33
C GLY A 382 27.33 -18.44 21.66
N ASP A 383 26.51 -18.33 22.72
CA ASP A 383 26.75 -18.95 24.02
C ASP A 383 26.01 -20.29 24.22
N GLY A 384 25.07 -20.64 23.34
CA GLY A 384 24.30 -21.90 23.41
C GLY A 384 23.31 -21.97 24.58
N GLU A 385 23.01 -20.83 25.20
CA GLU A 385 21.97 -20.71 26.23
C GLU A 385 20.58 -20.61 25.56
N ASP A 386 19.51 -20.77 26.34
CA ASP A 386 18.13 -20.69 25.82
C ASP A 386 17.84 -19.34 25.13
N THR A 387 18.54 -18.28 25.53
CA THR A 387 18.44 -16.93 24.97
C THR A 387 19.30 -16.70 23.72
N ASP A 388 20.06 -17.68 23.26
CA ASP A 388 20.97 -17.54 22.12
C ASP A 388 20.17 -17.27 20.83
N TRP A 389 20.16 -16.01 20.42
CA TRP A 389 19.46 -15.57 19.23
C TRP A 389 20.02 -16.21 17.96
N ARG A 390 21.32 -16.56 17.92
CA ARG A 390 21.88 -17.28 16.76
C ARG A 390 21.15 -18.60 16.56
N GLU A 391 20.98 -19.38 17.63
CA GLU A 391 20.27 -20.66 17.56
C GLU A 391 18.77 -20.49 17.30
N GLY A 392 18.15 -19.45 17.86
CA GLY A 392 16.78 -19.05 17.55
C GLY A 392 16.57 -18.75 16.07
N ALA A 393 17.40 -17.87 15.50
CA ALA A 393 17.39 -17.53 14.08
C ALA A 393 17.59 -18.76 13.19
N GLN A 394 18.54 -19.64 13.52
CA GLN A 394 18.74 -20.90 12.80
C GLN A 394 17.50 -21.81 12.88
N THR A 395 16.85 -21.88 14.03
CA THR A 395 15.65 -22.70 14.23
C THR A 395 14.47 -22.18 13.40
N ILE A 396 14.20 -20.89 13.47
CA ILE A 396 13.11 -20.22 12.74
C ILE A 396 13.38 -20.26 11.22
N GLY A 397 14.59 -19.89 10.79
CA GLY A 397 15.00 -19.86 9.40
C GLY A 397 14.93 -21.25 8.75
N ASN A 398 15.38 -22.30 9.44
CA ASN A 398 15.26 -23.67 8.93
C ASN A 398 13.81 -24.15 8.88
N ARG A 399 12.94 -23.72 9.81
CA ARG A 399 11.50 -24.01 9.72
C ARG A 399 10.88 -23.32 8.51
N MET A 400 11.20 -22.05 8.31
CA MET A 400 10.75 -21.28 7.15
C MET A 400 11.17 -21.96 5.85
N LEU A 401 12.45 -22.33 5.70
CA LEU A 401 12.97 -22.95 4.48
C LEU A 401 12.38 -24.33 4.19
N LYS A 402 11.94 -25.06 5.22
CA LYS A 402 11.19 -26.30 5.06
C LYS A 402 9.80 -26.06 4.44
N GLY A 403 9.16 -24.94 4.79
CA GLY A 403 7.88 -24.53 4.21
C GLY A 403 8.03 -23.84 2.85
N CYS A 404 9.10 -23.06 2.66
CA CYS A 404 9.40 -22.36 1.42
C CYS A 404 10.92 -22.24 1.18
N SER A 405 11.48 -23.12 0.35
CA SER A 405 12.90 -23.11 0.01
C SER A 405 13.35 -21.87 -0.78
N ASN A 406 12.40 -21.18 -1.43
CA ASN A 406 12.64 -20.03 -2.29
C ASN A 406 12.86 -18.71 -1.52
N TRP A 407 12.57 -18.68 -0.22
CA TRP A 407 12.70 -17.49 0.62
C TRP A 407 14.09 -17.35 1.24
N MET A 408 14.39 -16.15 1.76
CA MET A 408 15.57 -15.85 2.59
C MET A 408 15.15 -15.52 4.04
N GLY A 409 16.05 -15.75 4.99
CA GLY A 409 15.87 -15.35 6.38
C GLY A 409 16.72 -14.12 6.66
N PHE A 410 16.07 -13.03 7.07
CA PHE A 410 16.69 -11.77 7.46
C PHE A 410 16.91 -11.80 8.97
N VAL A 411 18.17 -11.62 9.38
CA VAL A 411 18.67 -11.80 10.74
C VAL A 411 19.11 -10.46 11.28
N GLU A 412 18.36 -9.93 12.23
CA GLU A 412 18.76 -8.77 13.02
C GLU A 412 19.78 -9.17 14.11
N GLY A 413 20.45 -8.18 14.69
CA GLY A 413 21.38 -8.34 15.81
C GLY A 413 20.73 -8.29 17.18
N ILE A 414 21.54 -8.40 18.23
CA ILE A 414 21.09 -8.29 19.64
C ILE A 414 21.37 -6.89 20.20
N TYR A 415 21.23 -6.72 21.51
CA TYR A 415 21.63 -5.53 22.24
C TYR A 415 22.79 -5.84 23.19
N ALA A 416 23.86 -5.06 23.12
CA ALA A 416 24.91 -5.05 24.13
C ALA A 416 25.51 -3.65 24.31
N SER A 417 26.16 -3.44 25.45
CA SER A 417 26.92 -2.22 25.73
C SER A 417 28.39 -2.43 25.39
N HIS A 418 28.98 -1.43 24.75
CA HIS A 418 30.33 -1.50 24.20
C HIS A 418 31.12 -0.24 24.53
N THR A 419 32.40 -0.30 24.24
CA THR A 419 33.30 0.84 24.32
C THR A 419 34.17 0.87 23.09
N LEU A 420 34.13 1.97 22.36
CA LEU A 420 34.87 2.17 21.13
C LEU A 420 35.68 3.46 21.22
N THR A 421 36.94 3.41 20.79
CA THR A 421 37.78 4.61 20.69
C THR A 421 37.61 5.23 19.31
N ILE A 422 37.12 6.47 19.26
CA ILE A 422 36.97 7.26 18.03
C ILE A 422 37.56 8.65 18.30
N ASP A 423 38.29 9.23 17.35
CA ASP A 423 38.91 10.57 17.49
C ASP A 423 39.81 10.71 18.75
N ASP A 424 40.59 9.68 19.10
CA ASP A 424 41.41 9.60 20.33
C ASP A 424 40.60 9.74 21.64
N ALA A 425 39.28 9.56 21.58
CA ALA A 425 38.38 9.57 22.73
C ALA A 425 37.64 8.24 22.85
N GLU A 426 37.51 7.76 24.09
CA GLU A 426 36.78 6.55 24.40
C GLU A 426 35.28 6.87 24.59
N TYR A 427 34.43 6.19 23.82
CA TYR A 427 32.98 6.33 23.87
C TYR A 427 32.36 5.02 24.37
N SER A 428 31.67 5.08 25.51
CA SER A 428 30.73 4.03 25.88
C SER A 428 29.42 4.26 25.15
N PHE A 429 28.95 3.25 24.43
CA PHE A 429 27.71 3.26 23.69
C PHE A 429 27.01 1.91 23.82
N TYR A 430 25.81 1.82 23.28
CA TYR A 430 25.10 0.56 23.19
C TYR A 430 24.62 0.33 21.77
N ASP A 431 24.53 -0.94 21.39
CA ASP A 431 23.91 -1.37 20.15
C ASP A 431 22.47 -0.85 20.11
N TRP A 432 22.04 -0.28 18.99
CA TRP A 432 20.60 -0.19 18.74
C TRP A 432 19.99 -1.58 18.89
N TYR A 433 18.77 -1.67 19.41
CA TYR A 433 18.09 -2.96 19.43
C TYR A 433 18.04 -3.50 17.99
N GLY A 434 18.39 -4.77 17.79
CA GLY A 434 18.48 -5.31 16.44
C GLY A 434 19.81 -5.06 15.72
N SER A 435 20.83 -4.45 16.33
CA SER A 435 22.07 -4.05 15.61
C SER A 435 23.34 -4.81 15.99
N GLY A 436 23.41 -5.38 17.21
CA GLY A 436 24.61 -6.03 17.71
C GLY A 436 24.91 -7.35 17.00
N LEU A 437 25.78 -7.32 16.00
CA LEU A 437 26.20 -8.47 15.19
C LEU A 437 27.68 -8.81 15.34
N GLN A 438 28.39 -8.19 16.30
CA GLN A 438 29.85 -8.33 16.50
C GLN A 438 30.35 -9.77 16.51
N LYS A 439 29.56 -10.68 17.09
CA LYS A 439 29.89 -12.10 17.20
C LYS A 439 29.52 -12.94 15.97
N ALA A 440 28.87 -12.37 14.95
CA ALA A 440 28.43 -13.09 13.76
C ALA A 440 29.59 -13.63 12.91
N ASN A 441 30.79 -13.04 12.98
CA ASN A 441 31.98 -13.59 12.31
C ASN A 441 32.54 -14.84 13.01
N GLU A 442 32.50 -14.89 14.35
CA GLU A 442 32.97 -16.03 15.12
C GLU A 442 31.91 -17.15 15.16
N TYR A 443 30.65 -16.74 15.26
CA TYR A 443 29.49 -17.60 15.38
C TYR A 443 28.44 -17.18 14.34
N PRO A 444 28.63 -17.50 13.05
CA PRO A 444 27.68 -17.12 12.01
C PRO A 444 26.36 -17.87 12.15
N VAL A 445 25.28 -17.22 11.72
CA VAL A 445 24.01 -17.91 11.49
C VAL A 445 24.15 -18.75 10.22
N GLU A 446 23.89 -20.05 10.33
CA GLU A 446 23.92 -20.98 9.21
C GLU A 446 22.59 -21.71 9.08
N PHE A 447 21.96 -21.60 7.92
CA PHE A 447 20.80 -22.41 7.57
C PHE A 447 21.23 -23.69 6.84
N THR A 448 20.35 -24.68 6.86
CA THR A 448 20.54 -25.97 6.15
C THR A 448 20.54 -25.82 4.63
N THR A 449 20.00 -24.72 4.11
CA THR A 449 20.05 -24.34 2.69
C THR A 449 21.03 -23.19 2.54
N GLU A 450 21.99 -23.34 1.63
CA GLU A 450 23.01 -22.33 1.34
C GLU A 450 22.40 -21.06 0.75
N ASN A 451 23.13 -19.94 0.90
CA ASN A 451 22.77 -18.63 0.33
C ASN A 451 21.41 -18.09 0.81
N LYS A 452 20.98 -18.40 2.04
CA LYS A 452 19.66 -18.01 2.57
C LYS A 452 19.69 -17.01 3.72
N VAL A 453 20.87 -16.64 4.21
CA VAL A 453 21.03 -15.71 5.34
C VAL A 453 21.28 -14.31 4.81
N VAL A 454 20.48 -13.34 5.24
CA VAL A 454 20.72 -11.90 5.05
C VAL A 454 20.85 -11.28 6.43
N TYR A 455 21.90 -10.50 6.68
CA TYR A 455 21.99 -9.73 7.92
C TYR A 455 21.28 -8.38 7.75
N ALA A 456 20.39 -8.06 8.69
CA ALA A 456 19.45 -6.93 8.58
C ALA A 456 19.49 -6.00 9.82
N PRO A 457 20.64 -5.51 10.28
CA PRO A 457 20.73 -4.72 11.50
C PRO A 457 19.94 -3.42 11.45
N HIS A 458 19.53 -2.92 12.60
CA HIS A 458 18.91 -1.60 12.74
C HIS A 458 19.94 -0.51 13.03
N TYR A 459 19.72 0.71 12.55
CA TYR A 459 20.56 1.85 12.92
C TYR A 459 19.78 3.15 12.89
N TYR A 460 19.70 3.84 14.03
CA TYR A 460 18.84 5.00 14.19
C TYR A 460 19.61 6.31 14.43
N THR A 461 18.83 7.37 14.62
CA THR A 461 19.27 8.76 14.75
C THR A 461 19.01 9.28 16.18
N PRO A 462 19.48 10.50 16.54
CA PRO A 462 19.22 11.11 17.83
C PRO A 462 17.73 11.25 18.18
N ALA A 463 16.84 11.30 17.19
CA ALA A 463 15.41 11.38 17.44
C ALA A 463 14.85 10.13 18.15
N VAL A 464 15.46 8.96 17.91
CA VAL A 464 15.14 7.72 18.64
C VAL A 464 15.84 7.73 20.00
N TYR A 465 17.14 8.01 20.02
CA TYR A 465 17.88 8.28 21.25
C TYR A 465 19.18 9.07 20.97
N PRO A 466 19.50 10.14 21.72
CA PRO A 466 20.69 10.94 21.51
C PRO A 466 21.94 10.25 22.04
N GLN A 467 22.42 9.22 21.33
CA GLN A 467 23.64 8.51 21.69
C GLN A 467 24.85 9.44 21.69
N SER A 468 25.71 9.30 22.71
CA SER A 468 26.81 10.24 22.99
C SER A 468 27.81 10.39 21.83
N TYR A 469 28.04 9.33 21.05
CA TYR A 469 28.95 9.38 19.90
C TYR A 469 28.44 10.27 18.76
N LEU A 470 27.14 10.56 18.69
CA LEU A 470 26.55 11.45 17.69
C LEU A 470 26.81 12.93 17.99
N PHE A 471 27.37 13.24 19.17
CA PHE A 471 27.62 14.59 19.65
C PHE A 471 29.06 14.76 20.15
N GLY A 472 29.52 16.01 20.23
CA GLY A 472 30.83 16.41 20.74
C GLY A 472 30.89 16.56 22.26
N GLY A 473 29.85 16.14 22.98
CA GLY A 473 29.67 16.30 24.42
C GLY A 473 28.20 16.46 24.78
N GLY A 474 27.94 16.58 26.08
CA GLY A 474 26.60 16.76 26.64
C GLY A 474 26.43 15.99 27.95
N THR A 475 25.34 16.26 28.67
CA THR A 475 24.98 15.56 29.91
C THR A 475 23.57 14.99 29.77
N SER A 476 23.46 13.67 29.73
CA SER A 476 22.16 13.00 29.68
C SER A 476 21.42 13.13 31.02
N ASP A 477 20.16 13.51 30.96
CA ASP A 477 19.27 13.51 32.11
C ASP A 477 18.73 12.09 32.43
N GLU A 478 17.69 12.01 33.27
CA GLU A 478 17.04 10.74 33.61
C GLU A 478 16.20 10.14 32.48
N ASN A 479 15.70 10.98 31.57
CA ASN A 479 14.89 10.59 30.43
C ASN A 479 15.75 10.30 29.19
N GLY A 480 17.06 10.56 29.24
CA GLY A 480 17.99 10.39 28.12
C GLY A 480 18.22 11.66 27.31
N ALA A 481 17.51 12.76 27.61
CA ALA A 481 17.69 14.02 26.91
C ALA A 481 19.10 14.57 27.19
N LEU A 482 19.80 14.97 26.14
CA LEU A 482 21.20 15.35 26.20
C LEU A 482 21.33 16.86 26.33
N ALA A 483 21.45 17.39 27.55
CA ALA A 483 21.64 18.81 27.78
C ALA A 483 23.07 19.27 27.43
N ASP A 484 23.24 20.55 27.09
CA ASP A 484 24.53 21.18 26.77
C ASP A 484 25.33 20.44 25.68
N TYR A 485 24.62 19.78 24.76
CA TYR A 485 25.23 19.03 23.67
C TYR A 485 25.95 19.93 22.66
N VAL A 486 26.93 19.38 21.98
CA VAL A 486 27.65 20.04 20.89
C VAL A 486 27.44 19.24 19.62
N GLU A 487 26.82 19.84 18.60
CA GLU A 487 26.67 19.17 17.31
C GLU A 487 28.01 19.07 16.58
N LEU A 488 28.22 17.93 15.91
CA LEU A 488 29.46 17.62 15.23
C LEU A 488 29.52 18.27 13.84
N SER A 489 30.76 18.47 13.37
CA SER A 489 31.01 18.75 11.95
C SER A 489 30.59 17.57 11.08
N ASN A 490 30.28 17.83 9.81
CA ASN A 490 29.91 16.79 8.84
C ASN A 490 30.92 15.63 8.78
N SER A 491 32.21 15.93 8.70
CA SER A 491 33.26 14.90 8.65
C SER A 491 33.34 14.08 9.94
N SER A 492 33.21 14.72 11.10
CA SER A 492 33.25 14.00 12.39
C SER A 492 32.01 13.13 12.58
N LEU A 493 30.83 13.65 12.25
CA LEU A 493 29.58 12.89 12.36
C LEU A 493 29.60 11.66 11.44
N LYS A 494 29.94 11.83 10.17
CA LYS A 494 30.07 10.71 9.21
C LYS A 494 31.11 9.69 9.69
N SER A 495 32.27 10.13 10.16
CA SER A 495 33.32 9.22 10.65
C SER A 495 32.87 8.40 11.85
N ARG A 496 32.10 8.99 12.78
CA ARG A 496 31.59 8.28 13.97
C ARG A 496 30.45 7.33 13.64
N ILE A 497 29.57 7.72 12.72
CA ILE A 497 28.54 6.82 12.20
C ILE A 497 29.20 5.62 11.52
N SER A 498 30.18 5.85 10.63
CA SER A 498 30.94 4.77 10.00
C SER A 498 31.60 3.86 11.02
N ALA A 499 32.36 4.41 11.98
CA ALA A 499 33.06 3.60 12.98
C ALA A 499 32.12 2.78 13.88
N THR A 500 30.96 3.34 14.24
CA THR A 500 29.98 2.61 15.06
C THR A 500 29.19 1.58 14.25
N MET A 501 28.84 1.86 13.00
CA MET A 501 28.27 0.86 12.09
C MET A 501 29.26 -0.30 11.88
N ASP A 502 30.55 0.01 11.61
CA ASP A 502 31.59 -0.99 11.42
C ASP A 502 31.78 -1.85 12.67
N GLU A 503 31.80 -1.23 13.86
CA GLU A 503 31.85 -1.97 15.12
C GLU A 503 30.62 -2.86 15.30
N MET A 504 29.40 -2.37 15.05
CA MET A 504 28.17 -3.13 15.27
C MET A 504 27.98 -4.28 14.26
N PHE A 505 28.24 -4.04 12.98
CA PHE A 505 27.88 -4.96 11.90
C PHE A 505 28.60 -4.76 10.55
N GLY A 506 29.21 -3.60 10.28
CA GLY A 506 29.71 -3.23 8.95
C GLY A 506 30.78 -4.18 8.40
N PHE A 507 31.57 -4.79 9.28
CA PHE A 507 32.58 -5.81 8.92
C PHE A 507 31.99 -7.04 8.19
N ILE A 508 30.68 -7.28 8.28
CA ILE A 508 30.01 -8.38 7.58
C ILE A 508 30.12 -8.17 6.06
N ALA A 509 30.03 -6.93 5.58
CA ALA A 509 30.15 -6.65 4.16
C ALA A 509 31.55 -6.99 3.61
N ASP A 510 32.60 -6.89 4.43
CA ASP A 510 33.99 -7.13 4.02
C ASP A 510 34.26 -8.59 3.62
N ASN A 511 33.59 -9.54 4.27
CA ASN A 511 33.81 -10.96 4.03
C ASN A 511 32.95 -11.50 2.86
N LYS A 512 31.98 -10.72 2.37
CA LYS A 512 31.01 -11.07 1.30
C LYS A 512 30.29 -12.41 1.49
N SER A 513 30.19 -12.89 2.73
CA SER A 513 29.59 -14.19 3.05
C SER A 513 28.06 -14.19 3.00
N ALA A 514 27.45 -13.02 3.21
CA ALA A 514 26.01 -12.80 3.16
C ALA A 514 25.74 -11.35 2.77
N ALA A 515 24.58 -11.08 2.19
CA ALA A 515 24.07 -9.73 2.01
C ALA A 515 23.87 -9.03 3.36
N LEU A 516 24.22 -7.75 3.39
CA LEU A 516 24.00 -6.83 4.50
C LEU A 516 23.09 -5.70 4.01
N LEU A 517 22.05 -5.37 4.78
CA LEU A 517 21.19 -4.21 4.56
C LEU A 517 20.66 -3.69 5.90
N LEU A 518 20.20 -2.45 5.95
CA LEU A 518 19.59 -1.92 7.17
C LEU A 518 18.12 -2.37 7.28
N GLY A 519 17.77 -3.14 8.31
CA GLY A 519 16.40 -3.63 8.55
C GLY A 519 15.42 -2.50 8.90
N GLU A 520 15.92 -1.53 9.68
CA GLU A 520 15.28 -0.24 9.94
C GLU A 520 16.36 0.83 10.08
N PHE A 521 16.09 2.00 9.49
CA PHE A 521 16.88 3.20 9.71
C PHE A 521 16.05 4.46 9.46
N GLY A 522 16.53 5.59 9.96
CA GLY A 522 15.88 6.89 9.79
C GLY A 522 15.42 7.52 11.10
N GLY A 523 14.60 8.55 10.99
CA GLY A 523 14.24 9.43 12.09
C GLY A 523 13.36 10.58 11.63
N LEU A 524 13.36 11.65 12.42
CA LEU A 524 12.88 12.95 11.96
C LEU A 524 13.83 13.48 10.88
N TYR A 525 13.27 14.12 9.85
CA TYR A 525 14.04 14.57 8.70
C TYR A 525 13.74 16.04 8.35
N ALA A 526 12.50 16.35 7.96
CA ALA A 526 12.06 17.72 7.69
C ALA A 526 11.72 18.48 8.98
N THR A 527 11.38 17.75 10.05
CA THR A 527 11.02 18.36 11.34
C THR A 527 12.17 18.39 12.35
N ASP A 528 13.40 18.07 11.94
CA ASP A 528 14.58 18.13 12.80
C ASP A 528 14.82 19.55 13.33
N LEU A 529 14.80 19.71 14.65
CA LEU A 529 15.01 20.99 15.35
C LEU A 529 16.42 21.14 15.92
N ASN A 530 17.31 20.17 15.71
CA ASN A 530 18.71 20.36 16.09
C ASN A 530 19.30 21.50 15.24
N PRO A 531 20.02 22.48 15.84
CA PRO A 531 20.53 23.67 15.12
C PRO A 531 21.30 23.37 13.82
N GLU A 532 22.10 22.31 13.78
CA GLU A 532 22.85 21.86 12.61
C GLU A 532 22.17 20.67 11.89
N LEU A 533 20.91 20.37 12.23
CA LEU A 533 20.12 19.28 11.65
C LEU A 533 20.80 17.91 11.81
N THR A 534 21.37 17.62 12.99
CA THR A 534 22.08 16.35 13.23
C THR A 534 21.23 15.10 12.98
N THR A 535 19.92 15.10 13.28
CA THR A 535 19.06 13.93 13.02
C THR A 535 18.92 13.64 11.53
N LYS A 536 18.63 14.69 10.74
CA LYS A 536 18.59 14.63 9.28
C LYS A 536 19.92 14.13 8.72
N ARG A 537 21.03 14.75 9.14
CA ARG A 537 22.39 14.38 8.70
C ARG A 537 22.77 12.94 9.06
N CYS A 538 22.32 12.41 10.19
CA CYS A 538 22.53 11.00 10.51
C CYS A 538 21.85 10.06 9.49
N THR A 539 20.65 10.42 9.02
CA THR A 539 19.96 9.67 7.97
C THR A 539 20.72 9.75 6.65
N ASP A 540 21.17 10.96 6.27
CA ASP A 540 21.96 11.18 5.05
C ASP A 540 23.25 10.34 5.05
N TYR A 541 24.02 10.37 6.14
CA TYR A 541 25.27 9.60 6.22
C TYR A 541 25.04 8.09 6.29
N SER A 542 23.93 7.63 6.87
CA SER A 542 23.58 6.21 6.85
C SER A 542 23.33 5.73 5.42
N ILE A 543 22.66 6.54 4.59
CA ILE A 543 22.44 6.25 3.16
C ILE A 543 23.75 6.34 2.38
N GLU A 544 24.56 7.39 2.62
CA GLU A 544 25.83 7.58 1.94
C GLU A 544 26.78 6.39 2.20
N LEU A 545 26.94 5.97 3.46
CA LEU A 545 27.78 4.83 3.82
C LEU A 545 27.27 3.50 3.24
N MET A 546 25.96 3.29 3.23
CA MET A 546 25.34 2.11 2.61
C MET A 546 25.69 2.01 1.11
N VAL A 547 25.60 3.14 0.39
CA VAL A 547 25.94 3.19 -1.05
C VAL A 547 27.45 3.06 -1.26
N GLU A 548 28.27 3.79 -0.49
CA GLU A 548 29.73 3.76 -0.60
C GLU A 548 30.32 2.37 -0.33
N ASN A 549 29.76 1.64 0.63
CA ASN A 549 30.22 0.31 1.01
C ASN A 549 29.60 -0.81 0.17
N GLY A 550 28.71 -0.49 -0.78
CA GLY A 550 28.07 -1.48 -1.66
C GLY A 550 27.16 -2.46 -0.93
N TRP A 551 26.49 -2.02 0.13
CA TRP A 551 25.50 -2.83 0.85
C TRP A 551 24.24 -3.06 0.00
N SER A 552 23.47 -4.09 0.33
CA SER A 552 22.24 -4.47 -0.40
C SER A 552 21.04 -3.53 -0.14
N GLY A 553 21.26 -2.33 0.39
CA GLY A 553 20.24 -1.32 0.64
C GLY A 553 19.71 -1.29 2.08
N GLY A 554 18.42 -1.00 2.24
CA GLY A 554 17.75 -0.99 3.55
C GLY A 554 16.28 -0.54 3.50
N PHE A 555 15.61 -0.59 4.64
CA PHE A 555 14.21 -0.15 4.79
C PHE A 555 14.11 1.08 5.70
N VAL A 556 13.68 2.20 5.14
CA VAL A 556 13.47 3.41 5.95
C VAL A 556 12.26 3.23 6.88
N TRP A 557 12.40 3.65 8.13
CA TRP A 557 11.31 3.78 9.10
C TRP A 557 10.85 5.24 9.15
N SER A 558 9.68 5.60 8.60
CA SER A 558 8.69 4.72 7.92
C SER A 558 7.82 5.46 6.89
N LEU A 559 6.95 4.72 6.17
CA LEU A 559 5.92 5.30 5.31
C LEU A 559 4.94 6.16 6.12
N ASN A 560 4.62 5.69 7.32
CA ASN A 560 3.53 6.19 8.15
C ASN A 560 3.90 7.52 8.83
N PRO A 561 3.06 8.58 8.74
CA PRO A 561 3.24 9.80 9.51
C PRO A 561 3.17 9.57 11.02
N GLU A 562 2.48 8.52 11.48
CA GLU A 562 2.30 8.20 12.90
C GLU A 562 3.54 7.60 13.58
N SER A 563 4.64 7.44 12.85
CA SER A 563 5.92 7.01 13.43
C SER A 563 6.36 8.02 14.48
N ALA A 564 6.62 7.56 15.71
CA ALA A 564 6.87 8.42 16.85
C ALA A 564 8.30 8.27 17.38
N TYR A 565 8.93 9.41 17.65
CA TYR A 565 10.29 9.60 18.11
C TYR A 565 10.30 10.37 19.44
N GLN A 566 11.33 10.16 20.26
CA GLN A 566 11.34 10.61 21.65
C GLN A 566 12.13 11.90 21.87
N TYR A 567 12.93 12.35 20.91
CA TYR A 567 13.80 13.52 21.10
C TYR A 567 13.75 14.47 19.91
N ASN A 568 13.46 15.75 20.17
CA ASN A 568 13.58 16.81 19.18
C ASN A 568 13.58 18.23 19.80
N PRO A 569 14.71 18.96 19.81
CA PRO A 569 16.06 18.46 19.51
C PRO A 569 16.58 17.51 20.62
N ALA A 570 17.86 17.14 20.58
CA ALA A 570 18.44 16.12 21.46
C ALA A 570 18.26 16.38 22.98
N ASP A 571 18.06 17.63 23.40
CA ASP A 571 17.85 18.04 24.79
C ASP A 571 16.38 18.02 25.24
N THR A 572 15.45 17.68 24.34
CA THR A 572 14.01 17.78 24.58
C THR A 572 13.36 16.42 24.39
N TYR A 573 13.07 15.74 25.51
CA TYR A 573 12.29 14.52 25.54
C TYR A 573 10.79 14.80 25.31
N GLY A 574 10.14 14.03 24.45
CA GLY A 574 8.74 14.22 24.08
C GLY A 574 8.20 13.11 23.18
N SER A 575 7.18 13.46 22.38
CA SER A 575 6.63 12.61 21.34
C SER A 575 6.51 13.44 20.08
N PHE A 576 7.32 13.11 19.09
CA PHE A 576 7.39 13.80 17.81
C PHE A 576 7.08 12.79 16.72
N THR A 577 6.31 13.18 15.70
CA THR A 577 5.88 12.26 14.67
C THR A 577 6.29 12.75 13.29
N GLU A 578 6.83 11.85 12.47
CA GLU A 578 7.17 12.13 11.08
C GLU A 578 7.25 10.83 10.28
N GLY A 579 6.82 10.86 9.03
CA GLY A 579 7.01 9.77 8.08
C GLY A 579 7.25 10.32 6.68
N VAL A 580 7.39 9.40 5.72
CA VAL A 580 7.51 9.75 4.30
C VAL A 580 6.20 10.33 3.75
N LEU A 581 5.06 9.96 4.34
CA LEU A 581 3.77 10.63 4.12
C LEU A 581 3.48 11.62 5.25
N GLU A 582 2.67 12.62 4.93
CA GLU A 582 2.07 13.56 5.89
C GLU A 582 0.81 12.95 6.53
N ASP A 583 0.33 13.54 7.63
CA ASP A 583 -0.84 13.08 8.42
C ASP A 583 -2.12 12.81 7.61
N ASP A 584 -2.25 13.42 6.43
CA ASP A 584 -3.41 13.22 5.55
C ASP A 584 -3.37 11.92 4.74
N TRP A 585 -2.21 11.23 4.70
CA TRP A 585 -1.93 10.07 3.85
C TRP A 585 -2.10 10.30 2.34
N LEU A 586 -2.21 11.55 1.92
CA LEU A 586 -2.44 12.02 0.54
C LEU A 586 -1.33 12.95 0.04
N THR A 587 -0.49 13.43 0.95
CA THR A 587 0.65 14.28 0.67
C THR A 587 1.91 13.57 1.13
N ALA A 588 2.95 13.58 0.31
CA ALA A 588 4.26 13.11 0.69
C ALA A 588 5.10 14.24 1.27
N ASN A 589 5.87 13.92 2.32
CA ASN A 589 6.89 14.79 2.86
C ASN A 589 8.01 14.93 1.82
N SER A 590 7.98 16.04 1.07
CA SER A 590 8.82 16.24 -0.11
C SER A 590 10.30 16.36 0.26
N GLU A 591 10.61 16.95 1.42
CA GLU A 591 11.98 17.11 1.89
C GLU A 591 12.55 15.74 2.32
N PHE A 592 11.77 14.93 3.04
CA PHE A 592 12.19 13.58 3.39
C PHE A 592 12.40 12.72 2.14
N LEU A 593 11.47 12.76 1.18
CA LEU A 593 11.63 12.06 -0.10
C LEU A 593 12.89 12.49 -0.88
N GLU A 594 13.23 13.77 -0.87
CA GLU A 594 14.45 14.28 -1.51
C GLU A 594 15.71 13.70 -0.86
N GLY A 595 15.74 13.58 0.48
CA GLY A 595 16.82 12.89 1.20
C GLY A 595 16.99 11.43 0.78
N LEU A 596 15.88 10.73 0.61
CA LEU A 596 15.87 9.33 0.17
C LEU A 596 16.22 9.15 -1.31
N ALA A 597 16.42 10.23 -2.07
CA ALA A 597 16.83 10.13 -3.47
C ALA A 597 18.26 9.60 -3.64
N ALA A 598 19.13 9.76 -2.64
CA ALA A 598 20.50 9.24 -2.66
C ALA A 598 20.54 7.69 -2.72
N MET A 599 19.54 7.00 -2.17
CA MET A 599 19.40 5.55 -2.32
C MET A 599 19.18 5.11 -3.79
N ASN A 600 18.87 6.04 -4.70
CA ASN A 600 18.74 5.71 -6.11
C ASN A 600 20.07 5.34 -6.77
N ASP A 601 21.20 5.59 -6.10
CA ASP A 601 22.55 5.31 -6.58
C ASP A 601 23.06 3.92 -6.15
N LEU A 602 22.24 3.13 -5.44
CA LEU A 602 22.49 1.70 -5.19
C LEU A 602 22.72 0.95 -6.51
N GLU A 603 23.82 0.18 -6.58
CA GLU A 603 24.36 -0.38 -7.83
C GLU A 603 23.35 -1.25 -8.59
N HIS A 604 22.56 -2.03 -7.85
CA HIS A 604 21.61 -2.99 -8.39
C HIS A 604 20.14 -2.61 -8.14
N LEU A 605 19.86 -1.33 -7.84
CA LEU A 605 18.48 -0.88 -7.62
C LEU A 605 17.60 -1.10 -8.87
N ARG A 606 16.56 -1.89 -8.69
CA ARG A 606 15.54 -2.20 -9.70
C ARG A 606 14.27 -2.71 -9.04
N MET A 607 13.15 -2.62 -9.75
CA MET A 607 11.92 -3.31 -9.31
C MET A 607 12.16 -4.83 -9.28
N MET A 608 11.41 -5.53 -8.42
CA MET A 608 11.66 -6.94 -8.16
C MET A 608 11.42 -7.79 -9.42
N PRO A 609 12.36 -8.68 -9.80
CA PRO A 609 12.25 -9.43 -11.05
C PRO A 609 11.02 -10.35 -11.09
N CYS A 610 10.18 -10.15 -12.10
CA CYS A 610 9.10 -11.06 -12.47
C CYS A 610 9.59 -11.88 -13.67
N PHE A 611 9.95 -13.15 -13.44
CA PHE A 611 10.33 -14.06 -14.52
C PHE A 611 9.08 -14.75 -15.07
N GLU A 612 8.92 -14.81 -16.39
CA GLU A 612 7.79 -15.50 -17.02
C GLU A 612 7.83 -17.00 -16.68
N VAL A 613 6.66 -17.57 -16.37
CA VAL A 613 6.55 -19.03 -16.22
C VAL A 613 6.81 -19.69 -17.56
N GLU A 614 7.82 -20.57 -17.64
CA GLU A 614 7.99 -21.41 -18.82
C GLU A 614 6.80 -22.37 -18.95
N ASP A 615 5.94 -22.14 -19.93
CA ASP A 615 4.98 -23.14 -20.39
C ASP A 615 5.82 -24.29 -20.95
N SER A 616 5.97 -25.38 -20.20
CA SER A 616 6.56 -26.60 -20.74
C SER A 616 5.71 -27.02 -21.94
N ASP A 617 6.23 -26.76 -23.15
CA ASP A 617 5.67 -27.21 -24.41
C ASP A 617 5.42 -28.71 -24.27
N SER A 618 4.15 -29.09 -24.16
CA SER A 618 3.75 -30.47 -24.32
C SER A 618 4.10 -30.82 -25.75
N GLY A 619 5.26 -31.46 -25.93
CA GLY A 619 5.77 -31.96 -27.19
C GLY A 619 4.77 -32.91 -27.84
N SER A 620 3.80 -32.34 -28.54
CA SER A 620 3.01 -32.99 -29.56
C SER A 620 3.75 -32.84 -30.89
N SER A 621 4.79 -33.64 -31.06
CA SER A 621 5.21 -34.11 -32.38
C SER A 621 5.13 -35.63 -32.30
N GLY A 622 4.06 -36.25 -32.77
CA GLY A 622 3.65 -36.20 -34.16
C GLY A 622 4.09 -37.52 -34.75
N SER A 623 3.17 -38.47 -34.74
CA SER A 623 3.25 -39.67 -35.57
C SER A 623 3.46 -39.26 -37.03
N ASP A 624 4.57 -39.72 -37.62
CA ASP A 624 4.66 -40.22 -38.99
C ASP A 624 5.86 -41.18 -39.11
#